data_AF-X0YSE3-F1
#
_entry.id   AF-X0YSE3-F1
#
_cell.length_a   1.000
_cell.length_b   1.000
_cell.length_c   1.000
_cell.angle_alpha   90.00
_cell.angle_beta   90.00
_cell.angle_gamma   90.00
#
_symmetry.space_group_name_H-M   'P 1'
#
loop_
_entity.id
_entity.type
_entity.pdbx_description
1 polymer ?
#
loop_
_entity_poly.entity_id
_entity_poly.type
_entity_poly.pdbx_seq_one_letter_code
_entity_poly.pdbx_strand_id
1 'polypeptide(L)'
;AGEGMQESQFLLDEIQAATEVAHQKGKRVCVHAWGAAGIKTAIRGGVDSIEHGLLDDEAIEMMVENGVFYVPTLNVTQGEKQIFEGGMPDFMVEKILGSAKAHLEGFQKALKAGVKIACGADPSPVADFTLSEIEHLVKAGMTEMEALIA
;
A
#
# COMPACT_ATOMS: atom_id res chain seq x y z
N ALA A 1 16.63 17.37 -4.70
CA ALA A 1 16.43 16.18 -5.54
C ALA A 1 15.35 15.37 -4.87
N GLY A 2 14.15 15.27 -5.47
CA GLY A 2 13.04 14.54 -4.88
C GLY A 2 13.22 13.04 -5.10
N GLU A 3 13.03 12.26 -4.05
CA GLU A 3 13.12 10.80 -4.09
C GLU A 3 12.08 10.22 -5.05
N GLY A 4 12.54 9.39 -5.99
CA GLY A 4 11.68 8.70 -6.95
C GLY A 4 10.84 7.64 -6.28
N MET A 5 9.56 7.52 -6.66
CA MET A 5 8.63 6.52 -6.12
C MET A 5 9.03 5.06 -6.41
N GLN A 6 10.01 4.82 -7.28
CA GLN A 6 10.34 3.50 -7.82
C GLN A 6 11.60 2.86 -7.20
N GLU A 7 12.37 3.60 -6.42
CA GLU A 7 13.65 3.14 -5.87
C GLU A 7 13.48 2.41 -4.53
N SER A 8 14.18 1.30 -4.34
CA SER A 8 14.30 0.65 -3.03
C SER A 8 15.29 1.43 -2.17
N GLN A 9 14.88 1.79 -0.95
CA GLN A 9 15.74 2.51 0.01
C GLN A 9 16.50 1.57 0.95
N PHE A 10 16.14 0.28 0.95
CA PHE A 10 16.77 -0.75 1.76
C PHE A 10 17.29 -1.87 0.87
N LEU A 11 18.40 -2.48 1.30
CA LEU A 11 18.90 -3.73 0.78
C LEU A 11 18.10 -4.91 1.34
N LEU A 12 18.14 -6.03 0.62
CA LEU A 12 17.42 -7.24 1.02
C LEU A 12 17.86 -7.74 2.41
N ASP A 13 19.15 -7.75 2.68
CA ASP A 13 19.72 -8.22 3.95
C ASP A 13 19.33 -7.31 5.14
N GLU A 14 19.22 -5.99 4.91
CA GLU A 14 18.70 -5.05 5.91
C GLU A 14 17.24 -5.34 6.26
N ILE A 15 16.39 -5.58 5.26
CA ILE A 15 14.98 -5.93 5.48
C ILE A 15 14.88 -7.28 6.21
N GLN A 16 15.64 -8.29 5.76
CA GLN A 16 15.66 -9.61 6.39
C GLN A 16 16.07 -9.52 7.87
N ALA A 17 17.14 -8.79 8.17
CA ALA A 17 17.58 -8.61 9.56
C ALA A 17 16.51 -7.93 10.43
N ALA A 18 15.83 -6.90 9.92
CA ALA A 18 14.74 -6.23 10.63
C ALA A 18 13.56 -7.18 10.88
N THR A 19 13.16 -7.94 9.85
CA THR A 19 12.09 -8.92 9.92
C THR A 19 12.39 -10.03 10.91
N GLU A 20 13.59 -10.63 10.85
CA GLU A 20 14.00 -11.68 11.77
C GLU A 20 13.96 -11.22 13.23
N VAL A 21 14.46 -10.01 13.53
CA VAL A 21 14.44 -9.44 14.88
C VAL A 21 13.00 -9.20 15.38
N ALA A 22 12.12 -8.73 14.50
CA ALA A 22 10.71 -8.51 14.84
C ALA A 22 9.98 -9.84 15.11
N HIS A 23 10.16 -10.81 14.21
CA HIS A 23 9.51 -12.13 14.28
C HIS A 23 9.99 -12.92 15.50
N GLN A 24 11.28 -12.84 15.87
CA GLN A 24 11.80 -13.43 17.13
C GLN A 24 11.07 -12.91 18.39
N LYS A 25 10.48 -11.71 18.32
CA LYS A 25 9.70 -11.10 19.40
C LYS A 25 8.19 -11.26 19.21
N GLY A 26 7.76 -12.09 18.26
CA GLY A 26 6.34 -12.28 17.92
C GLY A 26 5.67 -11.00 17.41
N LYS A 27 6.44 -10.12 16.75
CA LYS A 27 5.94 -8.88 16.12
C LYS A 27 5.85 -9.07 14.62
N ARG A 28 4.94 -8.34 13.98
CA ARG A 28 4.81 -8.24 12.52
C ARG A 28 5.53 -7.00 12.00
N VAL A 29 5.84 -7.00 10.71
CA VAL A 29 6.52 -5.92 10.00
C VAL A 29 5.63 -5.39 8.87
N CYS A 30 5.28 -4.11 8.95
CA CYS A 30 4.71 -3.36 7.84
C CYS A 30 5.79 -2.59 7.09
N VAL A 31 5.62 -2.40 5.78
CA VAL A 31 6.57 -1.65 4.96
C VAL A 31 5.86 -0.63 4.09
N HIS A 32 6.26 0.64 4.24
CA HIS A 32 5.97 1.70 3.28
C HIS A 32 6.72 1.44 1.98
N ALA A 33 6.02 1.14 0.88
CA ALA A 33 6.65 0.94 -0.42
C ALA A 33 5.71 1.33 -1.57
N TRP A 34 6.18 2.23 -2.44
CA TRP A 34 5.47 2.60 -3.66
C TRP A 34 5.92 1.80 -4.88
N GLY A 35 7.23 1.67 -5.12
CA GLY A 35 7.75 1.04 -6.33
C GLY A 35 7.71 -0.49 -6.29
N ALA A 36 7.30 -1.12 -7.38
CA ALA A 36 7.24 -2.58 -7.50
C ALA A 36 8.57 -3.28 -7.16
N ALA A 37 9.71 -2.68 -7.52
CA ALA A 37 11.03 -3.23 -7.18
C ALA A 37 11.27 -3.28 -5.65
N GLY A 38 10.92 -2.21 -4.93
CA GLY A 38 10.99 -2.14 -3.48
C GLY A 38 10.02 -3.12 -2.82
N ILE A 39 8.78 -3.21 -3.33
CA ILE A 39 7.75 -4.14 -2.85
C ILE A 39 8.23 -5.59 -2.96
N LYS A 40 8.74 -6.01 -4.12
CA LYS A 40 9.26 -7.36 -4.33
C LYS A 40 10.48 -7.64 -3.45
N THR A 41 11.32 -6.65 -3.20
CA THR A 41 12.45 -6.78 -2.26
C THR A 41 11.95 -6.95 -0.82
N ALA A 42 10.93 -6.20 -0.42
CA ALA A 42 10.31 -6.32 0.90
C ALA A 42 9.65 -7.69 1.11
N ILE A 43 8.92 -8.21 0.11
CA ILE A 43 8.31 -9.55 0.18
C ILE A 43 9.39 -10.64 0.33
N ARG A 44 10.50 -10.56 -0.43
CA ARG A 44 11.66 -11.47 -0.25
C ARG A 44 12.30 -11.33 1.15
N GLY A 45 12.16 -10.17 1.76
CA GLY A 45 12.60 -9.89 3.14
C GLY A 45 11.68 -10.42 4.23
N GLY A 46 10.57 -11.08 3.88
CA GLY A 46 9.68 -11.77 4.83
C GLY A 46 8.69 -10.87 5.57
N VAL A 47 8.40 -9.68 5.03
CA VAL A 47 7.49 -8.72 5.67
C VAL A 47 6.04 -9.21 5.69
N ASP A 48 5.21 -8.65 6.58
CA ASP A 48 3.84 -9.09 6.79
C ASP A 48 2.80 -8.26 6.01
N SER A 49 3.10 -6.97 5.77
CA SER A 49 2.23 -6.10 4.96
C SER A 49 3.02 -5.09 4.11
N ILE A 50 2.41 -4.72 2.99
CA ILE A 50 2.84 -3.65 2.10
C ILE A 50 1.82 -2.52 2.16
N GLU A 51 2.30 -1.31 2.48
CA GLU A 51 1.51 -0.08 2.51
C GLU A 51 1.67 0.68 1.18
N HIS A 52 0.56 1.22 0.66
CA HIS A 52 0.45 1.94 -0.62
C HIS A 52 0.56 1.06 -1.86
N GLY A 53 1.75 0.85 -2.41
CA GLY A 53 2.03 -0.07 -3.52
C GLY A 53 1.53 0.29 -4.93
N LEU A 54 2.45 0.59 -5.85
CA LEU A 54 2.23 0.46 -7.30
C LEU A 54 2.59 -0.96 -7.73
N LEU A 55 1.59 -1.84 -7.66
CA LEU A 55 1.78 -3.28 -7.88
C LEU A 55 1.89 -3.62 -9.37
N ASP A 56 2.91 -4.42 -9.71
CA ASP A 56 2.97 -5.18 -10.96
C ASP A 56 2.47 -6.61 -10.75
N ASP A 57 2.31 -7.36 -11.86
CA ASP A 57 1.73 -8.70 -11.80
C ASP A 57 2.61 -9.68 -10.99
N GLU A 58 3.95 -9.51 -11.03
CA GLU A 58 4.91 -10.31 -10.24
C GLU A 58 4.76 -10.02 -8.74
N ALA A 59 4.64 -8.75 -8.33
CA ALA A 59 4.42 -8.38 -6.93
C ALA A 59 3.11 -8.99 -6.41
N ILE A 60 2.03 -8.96 -7.21
CA ILE A 60 0.74 -9.54 -6.85
C ILE A 60 0.87 -11.06 -6.64
N GLU A 61 1.51 -11.77 -7.56
CA GLU A 61 1.77 -13.21 -7.44
C GLU A 61 2.54 -13.52 -6.16
N MET A 62 3.63 -12.78 -5.90
CA MET A 62 4.44 -12.94 -4.70
C MET A 62 3.64 -12.69 -3.41
N MET A 63 2.73 -11.70 -3.38
CA MET A 63 1.90 -11.43 -2.20
C MET A 63 0.94 -12.60 -1.92
N VAL A 64 0.35 -13.19 -2.96
CA VAL A 64 -0.51 -14.38 -2.83
C VAL A 64 0.30 -15.56 -2.30
N GLU A 65 1.44 -15.86 -2.91
CA GLU A 65 2.29 -17.01 -2.55
C GLU A 65 2.81 -16.92 -1.11
N ASN A 66 3.21 -15.74 -0.67
CA ASN A 66 3.80 -15.53 0.66
C ASN A 66 2.76 -15.14 1.72
N GLY A 67 1.50 -14.93 1.32
CA GLY A 67 0.42 -14.54 2.23
C GLY A 67 0.61 -13.15 2.85
N VAL A 68 1.31 -12.25 2.15
CA VAL A 68 1.57 -10.86 2.57
C VAL A 68 0.32 -10.02 2.39
N PHE A 69 -0.02 -9.22 3.39
CA PHE A 69 -1.17 -8.33 3.34
C PHE A 69 -0.90 -7.10 2.48
N TYR A 70 -1.93 -6.63 1.81
CA TYR A 70 -1.94 -5.36 1.10
C TYR A 70 -2.78 -4.34 1.86
N VAL A 71 -2.18 -3.19 2.20
CA VAL A 71 -2.87 -2.05 2.80
C VAL A 71 -2.80 -0.91 1.78
N PRO A 72 -3.84 -0.73 0.94
CA PRO A 72 -3.72 0.10 -0.25
C PRO A 72 -3.69 1.60 0.08
N THR A 73 -4.34 2.07 1.14
CA THR A 73 -4.43 3.51 1.46
C THR A 73 -4.95 4.33 0.28
N LEU A 74 -5.99 3.83 -0.40
CA LEU A 74 -6.54 4.42 -1.62
C LEU A 74 -6.86 5.89 -1.44
N ASN A 75 -7.30 6.31 -0.25
CA ASN A 75 -7.57 7.69 0.11
C ASN A 75 -6.39 8.64 -0.21
N VAL A 76 -5.13 8.20 -0.11
CA VAL A 76 -3.94 9.00 -0.46
C VAL A 76 -3.93 9.41 -1.94
N THR A 77 -4.51 8.58 -2.81
CA THR A 77 -4.47 8.80 -4.27
C THR A 77 -5.82 9.09 -4.91
N GLN A 78 -6.92 8.73 -4.24
CA GLN A 78 -8.28 8.88 -4.73
C GLN A 78 -9.07 9.95 -3.95
N GLY A 79 -8.57 10.39 -2.80
CA GLY A 79 -9.19 11.42 -1.96
C GLY A 79 -8.99 12.82 -2.54
N GLU A 80 -9.83 13.22 -3.51
CA GLU A 80 -9.72 14.52 -4.18
C GLU A 80 -9.68 15.71 -3.20
N LYS A 81 -10.52 15.67 -2.17
CA LYS A 81 -10.56 16.72 -1.14
C LYS A 81 -9.21 16.86 -0.45
N GLN A 82 -8.60 15.75 -0.06
CA GLN A 82 -7.32 15.71 0.63
C GLN A 82 -6.20 16.21 -0.29
N ILE A 83 -6.25 15.83 -1.56
CA ILE A 83 -5.25 16.20 -2.57
C ILE A 83 -5.30 17.70 -2.87
N PHE A 84 -6.48 18.26 -3.12
CA PHE A 84 -6.62 19.64 -3.59
C PHE A 84 -6.80 20.68 -2.48
N GLU A 85 -7.38 20.29 -1.33
CA GLU A 85 -7.67 21.20 -0.21
C GLU A 85 -6.73 20.98 0.99
N GLY A 86 -5.87 19.95 0.96
CA GLY A 86 -4.97 19.60 2.06
C GLY A 86 -3.76 20.53 2.22
N GLY A 87 -3.59 21.53 1.35
CA GLY A 87 -2.46 22.47 1.41
C GLY A 87 -1.11 21.84 1.08
N MET A 88 -1.10 20.73 0.32
CA MET A 88 0.12 20.08 -0.13
C MET A 88 0.87 20.95 -1.16
N PRO A 89 2.20 20.92 -1.19
CA PRO A 89 2.96 21.55 -2.26
C PRO A 89 2.61 20.98 -3.64
N ASP A 90 2.61 21.82 -4.69
CA ASP A 90 2.23 21.42 -6.06
C ASP A 90 2.96 20.16 -6.55
N PHE A 91 4.28 20.04 -6.30
CA PHE A 91 5.06 18.88 -6.72
C PHE A 91 4.57 17.56 -6.09
N MET A 92 3.97 17.62 -4.90
CA MET A 92 3.42 16.46 -4.22
C MET A 92 2.06 16.09 -4.82
N VAL A 93 1.22 17.10 -5.11
CA VAL A 93 -0.05 16.92 -5.81
C VAL A 93 0.18 16.27 -7.18
N GLU A 94 1.13 16.80 -7.96
CA GLU A 94 1.52 16.23 -9.25
C GLU A 94 1.98 14.77 -9.13
N LYS A 95 2.80 14.46 -8.12
CA LYS A 95 3.29 13.10 -7.84
C LYS A 95 2.14 12.13 -7.52
N ILE A 96 1.21 12.54 -6.67
CA ILE A 96 0.04 11.74 -6.29
C ILE A 96 -0.84 11.49 -7.52
N LEU A 97 -1.23 12.54 -8.23
CA LEU A 97 -2.09 12.44 -9.42
C LEU A 97 -1.45 11.59 -10.52
N GLY A 98 -0.12 11.67 -10.69
CA GLY A 98 0.63 10.84 -11.64
C GLY A 98 0.57 9.33 -11.33
N SER A 99 0.38 8.97 -10.06
CA SER A 99 0.29 7.57 -9.60
C SER A 99 -1.13 7.04 -9.44
N ALA A 100 -2.14 7.92 -9.34
CA ALA A 100 -3.49 7.56 -8.90
C ALA A 100 -4.16 6.48 -9.74
N LYS A 101 -4.03 6.56 -11.08
CA LYS A 101 -4.58 5.55 -11.98
C LYS A 101 -3.89 4.19 -11.80
N ALA A 102 -2.56 4.17 -11.81
CA ALA A 102 -1.80 2.93 -11.70
C ALA A 102 -2.01 2.24 -10.35
N HIS A 103 -2.13 3.02 -9.28
CA HIS A 103 -2.44 2.51 -7.94
C HIS A 103 -3.82 1.84 -7.90
N LEU A 104 -4.85 2.49 -8.45
CA LEU A 104 -6.21 1.93 -8.52
C LEU A 104 -6.27 0.64 -9.36
N GLU A 105 -5.61 0.63 -10.52
CA GLU A 105 -5.53 -0.56 -11.38
C GLU A 105 -4.78 -1.71 -10.69
N GLY A 106 -3.69 -1.41 -9.99
CA GLY A 106 -2.93 -2.39 -9.19
C GLY A 106 -3.78 -3.00 -8.07
N PHE A 107 -4.53 -2.17 -7.33
CA PHE A 107 -5.47 -2.64 -6.32
C PHE A 107 -6.53 -3.58 -6.92
N GLN A 108 -7.15 -3.20 -8.04
CA GLN A 108 -8.18 -4.02 -8.69
C GLN A 108 -7.64 -5.38 -9.14
N LYS A 109 -6.40 -5.42 -9.64
CA LYS A 109 -5.73 -6.67 -9.98
C LYS A 109 -5.44 -7.51 -8.75
N ALA A 110 -4.92 -6.91 -7.68
CA ALA A 110 -4.63 -7.59 -6.42
C ALA A 110 -5.89 -8.22 -5.80
N LEU A 111 -7.00 -7.46 -5.78
CA LEU A 111 -8.31 -7.94 -5.33
C LEU A 111 -8.75 -9.16 -6.15
N LYS A 112 -8.70 -9.06 -7.48
CA LYS A 112 -9.08 -10.16 -8.39
C LYS A 112 -8.19 -11.40 -8.23
N ALA A 113 -6.91 -11.21 -7.92
CA ALA A 113 -5.95 -12.29 -7.70
C ALA A 113 -6.10 -12.99 -6.33
N GLY A 114 -6.89 -12.42 -5.41
CA GLY A 114 -7.09 -12.98 -4.08
C GLY A 114 -5.98 -12.61 -3.09
N VAL A 115 -5.29 -11.49 -3.31
CA VAL A 115 -4.38 -10.91 -2.30
C VAL A 115 -5.19 -10.58 -1.03
N LYS A 116 -4.61 -10.86 0.14
CA LYS A 116 -5.22 -10.47 1.42
C LYS A 116 -5.16 -8.96 1.57
N ILE A 117 -6.30 -8.31 1.73
CA ILE A 117 -6.38 -6.86 1.86
C ILE A 117 -6.77 -6.52 3.29
N ALA A 118 -6.14 -5.49 3.87
CA ALA A 118 -6.54 -4.89 5.13
C ALA A 118 -6.84 -3.39 4.95
N CYS A 119 -7.84 -2.88 5.68
CA CYS A 119 -8.23 -1.48 5.61
C CYS A 119 -7.24 -0.59 6.39
N GLY A 120 -6.63 0.38 5.71
CA GLY A 120 -5.78 1.40 6.31
C GLY A 120 -5.78 2.67 5.48
N ALA A 121 -6.03 3.82 6.10
CA ALA A 121 -6.26 5.06 5.37
C ALA A 121 -5.00 5.89 5.13
N ASP A 122 -4.01 5.81 6.05
CA ASP A 122 -2.76 6.61 6.18
C ASP A 122 -2.89 7.99 6.88
N PRO A 123 -3.75 8.95 6.46
CA PRO A 123 -3.87 10.25 7.12
C PRO A 123 -4.43 10.22 8.55
N SER A 124 -4.12 11.29 9.28
CA SER A 124 -4.61 11.58 10.64
C SER A 124 -5.55 12.80 10.62
N PRO A 125 -6.67 12.80 11.39
CA PRO A 125 -7.05 11.81 12.40
C PRO A 125 -7.66 10.53 11.82
N VAL A 126 -7.18 9.38 12.29
CA VAL A 126 -7.54 8.04 11.78
C VAL A 126 -9.06 7.83 11.69
N ALA A 127 -9.82 8.29 12.69
CA ALA A 127 -11.26 8.08 12.75
C ALA A 127 -12.02 8.64 11.54
N ASP A 128 -11.61 9.81 11.03
CA ASP A 128 -12.29 10.47 9.91
C ASP A 128 -11.93 9.82 8.58
N PHE A 129 -10.68 9.33 8.45
CA PHE A 129 -10.17 8.78 7.21
C PHE A 129 -10.45 7.29 7.02
N THR A 130 -10.65 6.52 8.10
CA THR A 130 -11.05 5.11 7.99
C THR A 130 -12.37 4.94 7.24
N LEU A 131 -13.37 5.77 7.52
CA LEU A 131 -14.65 5.71 6.80
C LEU A 131 -14.45 6.00 5.31
N SER A 132 -13.65 7.03 5.00
CA SER A 132 -13.35 7.37 3.61
C SER A 132 -12.60 6.26 2.89
N GLU A 133 -11.65 5.59 3.55
CA GLU A 133 -10.94 4.44 2.97
C GLU A 133 -11.90 3.30 2.64
N ILE A 134 -12.82 2.95 3.55
CA ILE A 134 -13.85 1.92 3.31
C ILE A 134 -14.68 2.27 2.06
N GLU A 135 -15.09 3.53 1.90
CA GLU A 135 -15.81 3.98 0.69
C GLU A 135 -14.96 3.80 -0.57
N HIS A 136 -13.66 4.09 -0.51
CA HIS A 136 -12.76 3.91 -1.65
C HIS A 136 -12.56 2.43 -1.99
N LEU A 137 -12.45 1.54 -1.00
CA LEU A 137 -12.35 0.10 -1.20
C LEU A 137 -13.59 -0.44 -1.95
N VAL A 138 -14.79 0.00 -1.55
CA VAL A 138 -16.04 -0.39 -2.23
C VAL A 138 -16.09 0.17 -3.66
N LYS A 139 -15.80 1.47 -3.85
CA LYS A 139 -15.73 2.10 -5.19
C LYS A 139 -14.72 1.41 -6.10
N ALA A 140 -13.64 0.89 -5.53
CA ALA A 140 -12.57 0.23 -6.27
C ALA A 140 -12.89 -1.24 -6.60
N GLY A 141 -13.92 -1.85 -6.01
CA GLY A 141 -14.46 -3.14 -6.44
C GLY A 141 -14.72 -4.16 -5.33
N MET A 142 -14.41 -3.86 -4.07
CA MET A 142 -14.80 -4.73 -2.95
C MET A 142 -16.31 -4.65 -2.71
N THR A 143 -16.90 -5.74 -2.24
CA THR A 143 -18.24 -5.70 -1.65
C THR A 143 -18.21 -4.94 -0.32
N GLU A 144 -19.36 -4.43 0.12
CA GLU A 144 -19.48 -3.74 1.41
C GLU A 144 -19.00 -4.63 2.58
N MET A 145 -19.33 -5.92 2.55
CA MET A 145 -18.91 -6.85 3.61
C MET A 145 -17.40 -7.10 3.58
N GLU A 146 -16.81 -7.30 2.40
CA GLU A 146 -15.35 -7.45 2.28
C GLU A 146 -14.64 -6.20 2.82
N ALA A 147 -15.13 -5.00 2.51
CA ALA A 147 -14.53 -3.76 3.00
C ALA A 147 -14.67 -3.57 4.52
N LEU A 148 -15.75 -4.08 5.13
CA LEU A 148 -15.97 -4.02 6.58
C LEU A 148 -15.12 -5.01 7.39
N ILE A 149 -14.74 -6.14 6.81
CA ILE A 149 -13.95 -7.19 7.49
C ILE A 149 -12.47 -7.18 7.13
N ALA A 150 -12.06 -6.31 6.20
CA ALA A 150 -10.68 -6.12 5.77
C ALA A 150 -9.80 -5.61 6.92
#